data_AF-A0A7V3REI5-F1
#
_entry.id   AF-A0A7V3REI5-F1
#
_cell.length_a   1.000
_cell.length_b   1.000
_cell.length_c   1.000
_cell.angle_alpha   90.00
_cell.angle_beta   90.00
_cell.angle_gamma   90.00
#
_symmetry.space_group_name_H-M   'P 1'
#
loop_
_entity.id
_entity.type
_entity.pdbx_description
1 polymer ?
#
loop_
_entity_poly.entity_id
_entity_poly.type
_entity_poly.pdbx_seq_one_letter_code
_entity_poly.pdbx_strand_id
1 'polypeptide(L)'
;MIIGGGGKMKKLSIVMILAVAFLSIFAFAQPIVKSATSVTSIFFEPSTGEAPFLNAISSAKTSLKIEMYVITSNDIFNTIDSAIKRGVNVKVILDEHPYNMAAQAQYAYKTLTSMGASVQWAPSRFTFDHSKVMIVDDNFAIFGTSNFTYSGISQN
;
A
#
# COMPACT_ATOMS: atom_id res chain seq x y z
N MET A 1 -64.31 -17.05 34.12
CA MET A 1 -63.67 -15.92 33.41
C MET A 1 -62.77 -15.25 34.43
N ILE A 2 -61.44 -15.39 34.42
CA ILE A 2 -60.44 -14.72 33.56
C ILE A 2 -59.17 -15.61 33.57
N ILE A 3 -58.91 -16.38 32.51
CA ILE A 3 -57.83 -16.26 31.50
C ILE A 3 -56.39 -16.15 32.03
N GLY A 4 -55.56 -17.09 31.59
CA GLY A 4 -54.18 -17.33 32.02
C GLY A 4 -53.14 -16.27 31.64
N GLY A 5 -52.19 -16.07 32.54
CA GLY A 5 -51.11 -15.08 32.44
C GLY A 5 -49.68 -15.65 32.51
N GLY A 6 -49.47 -16.96 32.32
CA GLY A 6 -48.15 -17.60 32.50
C GLY A 6 -47.25 -17.68 31.26
N GLY A 7 -47.76 -17.39 30.05
CA GLY A 7 -47.05 -17.65 28.80
C GLY A 7 -46.16 -16.52 28.26
N LYS A 8 -46.39 -15.26 28.69
CA LYS A 8 -45.70 -14.09 28.13
C LYS A 8 -44.30 -13.89 28.70
N MET A 9 -44.07 -14.13 30.00
CA MET A 9 -42.75 -13.93 30.61
C MET A 9 -41.71 -14.95 30.15
N LYS A 10 -42.07 -16.24 30.01
CA LYS A 10 -41.13 -17.28 29.53
C LYS A 10 -40.71 -17.07 28.08
N LYS A 11 -41.60 -16.58 27.21
CA LYS A 11 -41.27 -16.24 25.81
C LYS A 11 -40.36 -15.01 25.72
N LEU A 12 -40.58 -14.00 26.58
CA LEU A 12 -39.74 -12.79 26.61
C LEU A 12 -38.30 -13.11 27.05
N SER A 13 -38.12 -14.00 28.03
CA SER A 13 -36.79 -14.45 28.47
C SER A 13 -36.05 -15.25 27.38
N ILE A 14 -36.73 -16.12 26.63
CA ILE A 14 -36.12 -16.90 25.54
C ILE A 14 -35.71 -15.98 24.38
N VAL A 15 -36.53 -15.01 24.01
CA VAL A 15 -36.20 -14.04 22.95
C VAL A 15 -35.03 -13.15 23.35
N MET A 16 -34.94 -12.74 24.62
CA MET A 16 -33.78 -12.00 25.13
C MET A 16 -32.50 -12.84 25.12
N ILE A 17 -32.56 -14.11 25.55
CA ILE A 17 -31.40 -15.02 25.53
C ILE A 17 -30.94 -15.27 24.08
N LEU A 18 -31.87 -15.49 23.15
CA LEU A 18 -31.55 -15.66 21.73
C LEU A 18 -30.98 -14.37 21.11
N ALA A 19 -31.51 -13.19 21.45
CA ALA A 19 -31.00 -11.92 20.96
C ALA A 19 -29.59 -11.60 21.49
N VAL A 20 -29.32 -11.91 22.77
CA VAL A 20 -27.98 -11.80 23.36
C VAL A 20 -27.01 -12.81 22.76
N ALA A 21 -27.46 -14.04 22.48
CA ALA A 21 -26.67 -15.05 21.77
C ALA A 21 -26.38 -14.64 20.32
N PHE A 22 -27.35 -14.04 19.62
CA PHE A 22 -27.18 -13.56 18.24
C PHE A 22 -26.24 -12.35 18.15
N LEU A 23 -26.31 -11.42 19.12
CA LEU A 23 -25.37 -10.29 19.22
C LEU A 23 -23.95 -10.76 19.56
N SER A 24 -23.80 -11.79 20.41
CA SER A 24 -22.48 -12.29 20.79
C SER A 24 -21.81 -13.14 19.70
N ILE A 25 -22.59 -13.81 18.84
CA ILE A 25 -22.05 -14.47 17.63
C ILE A 25 -21.55 -13.44 16.60
N PHE A 26 -22.21 -12.28 16.48
CA PHE A 26 -21.76 -11.19 15.60
C PHE A 26 -20.56 -10.40 16.14
N ALA A 27 -20.43 -10.29 17.47
CA ALA A 27 -19.34 -9.52 18.11
C ALA A 27 -17.98 -10.25 18.11
N PHE A 28 -17.95 -11.57 17.92
CA PHE A 28 -16.72 -12.38 18.02
C PHE A 28 -16.22 -12.99 16.71
N ALA A 29 -16.89 -12.76 15.57
CA ALA A 29 -16.33 -13.07 14.26
C ALA A 29 -15.33 -11.99 13.82
N GLN A 30 -14.26 -11.80 14.60
CA GLN A 30 -13.10 -11.05 14.13
C GLN A 30 -12.46 -11.89 13.00
N PRO A 31 -12.20 -11.33 11.81
CA PRO A 31 -11.42 -12.06 10.82
C PRO A 31 -10.09 -12.44 11.47
N ILE A 32 -9.75 -13.73 11.46
CA ILE A 32 -8.42 -14.19 11.83
C ILE A 32 -7.48 -13.58 10.80
N VAL A 33 -6.87 -12.45 11.11
CA VAL A 33 -5.77 -11.90 10.33
C VAL A 33 -4.63 -12.88 10.54
N LYS A 34 -4.39 -13.72 9.53
CA LYS A 34 -3.28 -14.68 9.51
C LYS A 34 -1.99 -13.87 9.41
N SER A 35 -1.52 -13.35 10.53
CA SER A 35 -0.28 -12.59 10.60
C SER A 35 0.90 -13.56 10.53
N ALA A 36 1.34 -13.81 9.30
CA ALA A 36 2.75 -14.08 9.04
C ALA A 36 3.18 -13.05 8.00
N THR A 37 3.57 -11.86 8.46
CA THR A 37 4.40 -10.94 7.66
C THR A 37 5.78 -11.58 7.55
N SER A 38 5.88 -12.65 6.77
CA SER A 38 7.16 -13.30 6.50
C SER A 38 7.90 -12.46 5.46
N VAL A 39 9.11 -12.04 5.78
CA VAL A 39 10.06 -11.57 4.76
C VAL A 39 10.28 -12.74 3.80
N THR A 40 9.80 -12.59 2.56
CA THR A 40 9.87 -13.65 1.54
C THR A 40 11.17 -13.60 0.76
N SER A 41 11.83 -12.44 0.70
CA SER A 41 13.06 -12.23 -0.06
C SER A 41 13.85 -11.06 0.51
N ILE A 42 15.17 -11.12 0.35
CA ILE A 42 16.11 -10.04 0.65
C ILE A 42 16.97 -9.84 -0.58
N PHE A 43 17.14 -8.59 -0.99
CA PHE A 43 17.93 -8.19 -2.15
C PHE A 43 19.12 -7.36 -1.67
N PHE A 44 20.24 -7.44 -2.38
CA PHE A 44 21.48 -6.75 -2.03
C PHE A 44 21.97 -5.95 -3.23
N GLU A 45 21.95 -4.63 -3.13
CA GLU A 45 22.50 -3.77 -4.17
C GLU A 45 24.02 -3.59 -4.01
N PRO A 46 24.79 -3.51 -5.11
CA PRO A 46 24.34 -3.48 -6.52
C PRO A 46 24.14 -4.85 -7.19
N SER A 47 24.24 -5.95 -6.44
CA SER A 47 24.25 -7.30 -7.01
C SER A 47 22.92 -7.70 -7.66
N THR A 48 21.79 -7.20 -7.17
CA THR A 48 20.45 -7.51 -7.70
C THR A 48 19.96 -6.52 -8.75
N GLY A 49 20.49 -5.30 -8.77
CA GLY A 49 20.16 -4.26 -9.73
C GLY A 49 18.69 -3.84 -9.66
N GLU A 50 18.18 -3.30 -10.77
CA GLU A 50 16.79 -2.81 -10.79
C GLU A 50 15.75 -3.94 -10.86
N ALA A 51 16.18 -5.17 -11.16
CA ALA A 51 15.30 -6.29 -11.50
C ALA A 51 14.22 -6.57 -10.43
N PRO A 52 14.51 -6.56 -9.11
CA PRO A 52 13.46 -6.76 -8.10
C PRO A 52 12.34 -5.72 -8.18
N PHE A 53 12.69 -4.45 -8.41
CA PHE A 53 11.73 -3.35 -8.52
C PHE A 53 10.93 -3.42 -9.82
N LEU A 54 11.60 -3.63 -10.96
CA LEU A 54 10.95 -3.74 -12.26
C LEU A 54 9.98 -4.93 -12.31
N ASN A 55 10.37 -6.08 -11.74
CA ASN A 55 9.52 -7.26 -11.68
C ASN A 55 8.29 -7.04 -10.80
N ALA A 56 8.44 -6.34 -9.67
CA ALA A 56 7.32 -6.03 -8.78
C ALA A 56 6.33 -5.04 -9.42
N ILE A 57 6.80 -4.00 -10.10
CA ILE A 57 5.93 -3.06 -10.83
C ILE A 57 5.24 -3.78 -12.00
N SER A 58 5.95 -4.67 -12.69
CA SER A 58 5.42 -5.46 -13.81
C SER A 58 4.36 -6.47 -13.35
N SER A 59 4.48 -7.02 -12.14
CA SER A 59 3.54 -8.01 -11.61
C SER A 59 2.21 -7.40 -11.18
N ALA A 60 2.19 -6.10 -10.80
CA ALA A 60 0.99 -5.38 -10.35
C ALA A 60 -0.20 -5.53 -11.32
N LYS A 61 -1.38 -5.82 -10.76
CA LYS A 61 -2.64 -6.07 -11.48
C LYS A 61 -3.75 -5.08 -11.14
N THR A 62 -3.82 -4.58 -9.92
CA THR A 62 -4.92 -3.75 -9.42
C THR A 62 -4.44 -2.41 -8.88
N SER A 63 -3.34 -2.39 -8.13
CA SER A 63 -2.81 -1.15 -7.55
C SER A 63 -1.31 -1.17 -7.34
N LEU A 64 -0.73 0.03 -7.38
CA LEU A 64 0.67 0.27 -7.08
C LEU A 64 0.76 1.55 -6.26
N LYS A 65 1.30 1.46 -5.04
CA LYS A 65 1.51 2.61 -4.17
C LYS A 65 3.01 2.77 -3.96
N ILE A 66 3.55 3.93 -4.25
CA ILE A 66 4.99 4.22 -4.13
C ILE A 66 5.16 5.45 -3.24
N GLU A 67 6.05 5.37 -2.27
CA GLU A 67 6.59 6.50 -1.53
C GLU A 67 8.10 6.48 -1.71
N MET A 68 8.64 7.49 -2.39
CA MET A 68 10.02 7.46 -2.84
C MET A 68 10.68 8.83 -2.78
N TYR A 69 11.81 8.88 -2.07
CA TYR A 69 12.60 10.11 -1.93
C TYR A 69 13.12 10.64 -3.27
N VAL A 70 13.69 9.78 -4.14
CA VAL A 70 14.17 10.18 -5.48
C VAL A 70 13.86 9.09 -6.51
N ILE A 71 13.32 9.51 -7.66
CA ILE A 71 13.14 8.67 -8.86
C ILE A 71 13.83 9.35 -10.05
N THR A 72 14.81 8.68 -10.64
CA THR A 72 15.46 9.09 -11.90
C THR A 72 15.69 7.95 -12.89
N SER A 73 15.40 6.69 -12.52
CA SER A 73 15.51 5.57 -13.46
C SER A 73 14.41 5.64 -14.53
N ASN A 74 14.84 5.67 -15.80
CA ASN A 74 13.93 5.62 -16.95
C ASN A 74 13.21 4.27 -17.04
N ASP A 75 13.87 3.17 -16.66
CA ASP A 75 13.27 1.84 -16.71
C ASP A 75 12.14 1.73 -15.68
N ILE A 76 12.32 2.34 -14.50
CA ILE A 76 11.24 2.46 -13.50
C ILE A 76 10.09 3.29 -14.05
N PHE A 77 10.33 4.47 -14.65
CA PHE A 77 9.27 5.28 -15.26
C PHE A 77 8.50 4.51 -16.36
N ASN A 78 9.21 3.86 -17.27
CA ASN A 78 8.61 3.09 -18.36
C ASN A 78 7.78 1.90 -17.86
N THR A 79 8.24 1.25 -16.78
CA THR A 79 7.53 0.12 -16.19
C THR A 79 6.28 0.58 -15.44
N ILE A 80 6.33 1.73 -14.77
CA ILE A 80 5.15 2.37 -14.15
C ILE A 80 4.13 2.76 -15.22
N ASP A 81 4.54 3.43 -16.30
CA ASP A 81 3.66 3.78 -17.43
C ASP A 81 2.99 2.54 -18.03
N SER A 82 3.76 1.45 -18.18
CA SER A 82 3.23 0.17 -18.64
C SER A 82 2.19 -0.40 -17.66
N ALA A 83 2.35 -0.23 -16.35
CA ALA A 83 1.36 -0.64 -15.36
C ALA A 83 0.08 0.20 -15.45
N ILE A 84 0.21 1.53 -15.59
CA ILE A 84 -0.93 2.43 -15.76
C ILE A 84 -1.72 2.06 -17.03
N LYS A 85 -1.03 1.80 -18.15
CA LYS A 85 -1.66 1.36 -19.41
C LYS A 85 -2.40 0.02 -19.31
N ARG A 86 -2.03 -0.84 -18.37
CA ARG A 86 -2.78 -2.08 -18.04
C ARG A 86 -4.02 -1.83 -17.17
N GLY A 87 -4.24 -0.60 -16.71
CA GLY A 87 -5.34 -0.23 -15.83
C GLY A 87 -5.02 -0.33 -14.33
N VAL A 88 -3.73 -0.47 -13.96
CA VAL A 88 -3.31 -0.46 -12.55
C VAL A 88 -3.50 0.93 -11.96
N ASN A 89 -4.14 1.03 -10.79
CA ASN A 89 -4.27 2.29 -10.07
C ASN A 89 -2.94 2.67 -9.39
N VAL A 90 -2.24 3.65 -9.93
CA VAL A 90 -0.93 4.09 -9.42
C VAL A 90 -1.05 5.34 -8.58
N LYS A 91 -0.56 5.27 -7.34
CA LYS A 91 -0.45 6.40 -6.40
C LYS A 91 1.01 6.60 -5.99
N VAL A 92 1.47 7.84 -6.01
CA VAL A 92 2.86 8.16 -5.69
C VAL A 92 2.95 9.32 -4.71
N ILE A 93 3.76 9.17 -3.67
CA ILE A 93 4.21 10.25 -2.78
C ILE A 93 5.70 10.49 -3.08
N LEU A 94 6.06 11.75 -3.28
CA LEU A 94 7.43 12.19 -3.54
C LEU A 94 7.86 13.26 -2.54
N ASP A 95 9.14 13.30 -2.23
CA ASP A 95 9.75 14.46 -1.58
C ASP A 95 9.81 15.64 -2.57
N GLU A 96 9.39 16.83 -2.15
CA GLU A 96 9.39 18.04 -2.98
C GLU A 96 10.78 18.66 -3.13
N HIS A 97 11.65 18.47 -2.14
CA HIS A 97 12.94 19.11 -2.00
C HIS A 97 14.06 18.13 -1.57
N PRO A 98 14.26 17.00 -2.27
CA PRO A 98 15.37 16.12 -1.97
C PRO A 98 16.70 16.87 -2.13
N TYR A 99 17.67 16.55 -1.28
CA TYR A 99 18.97 17.22 -1.19
C TYR A 99 19.62 17.39 -2.57
N ASN A 100 19.77 18.64 -3.01
CA ASN A 100 20.31 19.04 -4.31
C ASN A 100 19.63 18.39 -5.53
N MET A 101 18.37 17.96 -5.40
CA MET A 101 17.64 17.23 -6.45
C MET A 101 16.20 17.75 -6.69
N ALA A 102 15.89 18.99 -6.31
CA ALA A 102 14.57 19.57 -6.49
C ALA A 102 14.09 19.56 -7.96
N ALA A 103 14.99 19.76 -8.93
CA ALA A 103 14.63 19.71 -10.35
C ALA A 103 14.20 18.30 -10.79
N GLN A 104 14.87 17.27 -10.27
CA GLN A 104 14.57 15.85 -10.52
C GLN A 104 13.26 15.46 -9.87
N ALA A 105 12.97 15.94 -8.66
CA ALA A 105 11.67 15.75 -8.01
C ALA A 105 10.54 16.35 -8.84
N GLN A 106 10.70 17.60 -9.30
CA GLN A 106 9.72 18.27 -10.16
C GLN A 106 9.53 17.55 -11.51
N TYR A 107 10.62 17.03 -12.09
CA TYR A 107 10.55 16.20 -13.30
C TYR A 107 9.76 14.92 -13.04
N ALA A 108 10.10 14.16 -11.98
CA ALA A 108 9.42 12.91 -11.63
C ALA A 108 7.91 13.14 -11.39
N TYR A 109 7.56 14.20 -10.65
CA TYR A 109 6.17 14.57 -10.39
C TYR A 109 5.40 14.81 -11.68
N LYS A 110 5.94 15.65 -12.58
CA LYS A 110 5.27 15.99 -13.85
C LYS A 110 5.16 14.77 -14.76
N THR A 111 6.23 13.99 -14.89
CA THR A 111 6.27 12.78 -15.71
C THR A 111 5.23 11.77 -15.26
N LEU A 112 5.20 11.41 -13.97
CA LEU A 112 4.24 10.45 -13.43
C LEU A 112 2.79 10.95 -13.52
N THR A 113 2.57 12.24 -13.24
CA THR A 113 1.25 12.85 -13.40
C THR A 113 0.78 12.75 -14.86
N SER A 114 1.67 13.02 -15.81
CA SER A 114 1.35 12.96 -17.25
C SER A 114 1.06 11.53 -17.75
N MET A 115 1.63 10.51 -17.09
CA MET A 115 1.33 9.10 -17.38
C MET A 115 -0.04 8.66 -16.83
N GLY A 116 -0.65 9.44 -15.93
CA GLY A 116 -1.94 9.15 -15.31
C GLY A 116 -1.87 8.65 -13.87
N ALA A 117 -0.70 8.72 -13.21
CA ALA A 117 -0.59 8.42 -11.79
C ALA A 117 -1.21 9.55 -10.94
N SER A 118 -1.77 9.20 -9.78
CA SER A 118 -2.11 10.17 -8.74
C SER A 118 -0.87 10.47 -7.90
N VAL A 119 -0.24 11.62 -8.17
CA VAL A 119 1.00 12.03 -7.49
C VAL A 119 0.70 13.11 -6.46
N GLN A 120 1.32 13.01 -5.28
CA GLN A 120 1.27 14.02 -4.23
C GLN A 120 2.67 14.29 -3.68
N TRP A 121 2.89 15.50 -3.19
CA TRP A 121 4.06 15.81 -2.38
C TRP A 121 3.89 15.26 -0.97
N ALA A 122 5.00 14.83 -0.37
CA ALA A 122 5.05 14.50 1.04
C ALA A 122 4.65 15.74 1.88
N PRO A 123 4.05 15.54 3.08
CA PRO A 123 3.66 16.66 3.93
C PRO A 123 4.83 17.60 4.25
N SER A 124 4.64 18.91 4.09
CA SER A 124 5.67 19.95 4.32
C SER A 124 6.23 20.02 5.74
N ARG A 125 5.63 19.28 6.70
CA ARG A 125 6.19 19.08 8.05
C ARG A 125 7.48 18.28 8.06
N PHE A 126 7.78 17.55 6.98
CA PHE A 126 9.04 16.83 6.82
C PHE A 126 10.02 17.70 6.06
N THR A 127 11.22 17.91 6.63
CA THR A 127 12.33 18.55 5.89
C THR A 127 12.77 17.67 4.72
N PHE A 128 12.83 16.36 4.96
CA PHE A 128 13.02 15.34 3.94
C PHE A 128 12.13 14.12 4.29
N ASP A 129 11.35 13.65 3.34
CA ASP A 129 10.70 12.34 3.36
C ASP A 129 11.63 11.30 2.69
N HIS A 130 12.53 10.73 3.48
CA HIS A 130 13.58 9.82 2.97
C HIS A 130 13.10 8.38 2.77
N SER A 131 11.80 8.16 2.60
CA SER A 131 11.16 6.85 2.46
C SER A 131 11.44 6.21 1.09
N LYS A 132 11.58 4.88 1.06
CA LYS A 132 11.69 4.06 -0.16
C LYS A 132 10.83 2.82 0.02
N VAL A 133 9.56 2.97 -0.28
CA VAL A 133 8.54 1.94 -0.06
C VAL A 133 7.67 1.83 -1.30
N MET A 134 7.35 0.59 -1.66
CA MET A 134 6.42 0.27 -2.73
C MET A 134 5.50 -0.86 -2.25
N ILE A 135 4.20 -0.71 -2.46
CA ILE A 135 3.18 -1.69 -2.14
C ILE A 135 2.49 -2.10 -3.45
N VAL A 136 2.42 -3.40 -3.71
CA VAL A 136 1.86 -3.98 -4.92
C VAL A 136 0.57 -4.72 -4.59
N ASP A 137 -0.52 -4.32 -5.24
CA ASP A 137 -1.85 -4.92 -5.15
C ASP A 137 -2.41 -5.07 -3.72
N ASP A 138 -1.92 -4.27 -2.77
CA ASP A 138 -2.20 -4.41 -1.34
C ASP A 138 -1.86 -5.80 -0.76
N ASN A 139 -1.03 -6.57 -1.47
CA ASN A 139 -0.68 -7.95 -1.15
C ASN A 139 0.74 -8.08 -0.58
N PHE A 140 1.71 -7.34 -1.12
CA PHE A 140 3.08 -7.33 -0.61
C PHE A 140 3.73 -5.96 -0.76
N ALA A 141 4.80 -5.73 0.00
CA ALA A 141 5.58 -4.51 -0.06
C ALA A 141 7.07 -4.82 -0.30
N ILE A 142 7.74 -3.92 -1.00
CA ILE A 142 9.20 -3.83 -1.07
C ILE A 142 9.59 -2.52 -0.40
N PHE A 143 10.51 -2.58 0.55
CA PHE A 143 11.07 -1.41 1.21
C PHE A 143 12.57 -1.62 1.45
N GLY A 144 13.33 -0.53 1.53
CA GLY A 144 14.77 -0.63 1.71
C GLY A 144 15.49 0.71 1.70
N THR A 145 16.78 0.67 1.35
CA THR A 145 17.71 1.80 1.43
C THR A 145 17.94 2.49 0.08
N SER A 146 17.71 1.80 -1.03
CA SER A 146 17.97 2.32 -2.38
C SER A 146 16.85 3.23 -2.89
N ASN A 147 17.23 4.39 -3.43
CA ASN A 147 16.35 5.21 -4.26
C ASN A 147 16.18 4.59 -5.65
N PHE A 148 15.14 4.94 -6.39
CA PHE A 148 14.95 4.55 -7.79
C PHE A 148 15.83 5.36 -8.76
N THR A 149 17.14 5.24 -8.56
CA THR A 149 18.18 5.98 -9.26
C THR A 149 19.33 5.05 -9.60
N TYR A 150 20.06 5.35 -10.66
CA TYR A 150 21.24 4.55 -11.04
C TYR A 150 22.28 4.45 -9.91
N SER A 151 22.57 5.54 -9.20
CA SER A 151 23.51 5.50 -8.06
C SER A 151 22.99 4.64 -6.91
N GLY A 152 21.73 4.81 -6.54
CA GLY A 152 21.10 4.05 -5.45
C GLY A 152 20.97 2.54 -5.72
N ILE A 153 20.87 2.13 -6.98
CA ILE A 153 20.69 0.72 -7.35
C ILE A 153 22.00 0.07 -7.84
N SER A 154 22.85 0.78 -8.57
CA SER A 154 24.02 0.19 -9.23
C SER A 154 25.38 0.60 -8.68
N GLN A 155 25.45 1.57 -7.76
CA GLN A 155 26.72 2.08 -7.21
C GLN A 155 26.78 2.12 -5.67
N ASN A 156 25.76 1.61 -5.00
CA ASN A 156 25.60 1.69 -3.54
C ASN A 156 26.82 1.16 -2.77
#